data_AF-K0YJ82-F1
#
_entry.id   AF-K0YJ82-F1
#
_cell.length_a   1.000
_cell.length_b   1.000
_cell.length_c   1.000
_cell.angle_alpha   90.00
_cell.angle_beta   90.00
_cell.angle_gamma   90.00
#
_symmetry.space_group_name_H-M   'P 1'
#
loop_
_entity.id
_entity.type
_entity.pdbx_description
1 polymer ?
#
loop_
_entity_poly.entity_id
_entity_poly.type
_entity_poly.pdbx_seq_one_letter_code
_entity_poly.pdbx_strand_id
1 'polypeptide(L)' 'MENAREKKRLGLAVKTAREKQGISQRRFALMTGTSRSYLWKIESGSADIGIDVLCKIA' A
#
# COMPACT_ATOMS: atom_id res chain seq x y z
N MET A 1 18.24 0.08 -7.54
CA MET A 1 16.87 0.59 -7.84
C MET A 1 16.77 2.00 -7.28
N GLU A 2 16.65 2.99 -8.14
CA GLU A 2 16.87 4.41 -7.81
C GLU A 2 15.90 4.99 -6.76
N ASN A 3 14.74 4.35 -6.54
CA ASN A 3 13.65 4.92 -5.71
C ASN A 3 13.24 4.04 -4.50
N ALA A 4 14.14 3.18 -4.02
CA ALA A 4 13.81 2.20 -2.98
C ALA A 4 13.42 2.86 -1.63
N ARG A 5 14.01 4.02 -1.30
CA ARG A 5 13.69 4.76 -0.07
C ARG A 5 12.30 5.38 -0.14
N GLU A 6 11.95 5.92 -1.29
CA GLU A 6 10.68 6.58 -1.59
C GLU A 6 9.53 5.56 -1.55
N LYS A 7 9.72 4.39 -2.20
CA LYS A 7 8.76 3.27 -2.13
C LYS A 7 8.50 2.85 -0.68
N LYS A 8 9.55 2.75 0.14
CA LYS A 8 9.41 2.37 1.55
C LYS A 8 8.68 3.43 2.38
N ARG A 9 8.97 4.72 2.15
CA ARG A 9 8.26 5.84 2.80
C ARG A 9 6.79 5.88 2.41
N LEU A 10 6.48 5.71 1.12
CA LEU A 10 5.11 5.64 0.62
C LEU A 10 4.34 4.46 1.23
N GLY A 11 4.93 3.26 1.17
CA GLY A 11 4.33 2.05 1.77
C GLY A 11 4.04 2.21 3.26
N LEU A 12 4.97 2.81 4.00
CA LEU A 12 4.77 3.10 5.43
C LEU A 12 3.65 4.12 5.66
N ALA A 13 3.55 5.15 4.82
CA ALA A 13 2.48 6.14 4.92
C ALA A 13 1.10 5.49 4.69
N VAL A 14 0.98 4.63 3.67
CA VAL A 14 -0.25 3.85 3.39
C VAL A 14 -0.60 2.96 4.58
N LYS A 15 0.37 2.21 5.11
CA LYS A 15 0.18 1.36 6.29
C LYS A 15 -0.31 2.16 7.49
N THR A 16 0.32 3.30 7.77
CA THR A 16 0.00 4.17 8.90
C THR A 16 -1.41 4.74 8.76
N ALA A 17 -1.78 5.22 7.58
CA ALA A 17 -3.13 5.73 7.31
C ALA A 17 -4.20 4.64 7.49
N ARG A 18 -3.93 3.43 7.00
CA ARG A 18 -4.81 2.27 7.17
C ARG A 18 -5.00 1.92 8.66
N GLU A 19 -3.91 1.88 9.42
CA GLU A 19 -3.93 1.54 10.85
C GLU A 19 -4.62 2.61 11.69
N LYS A 20 -4.44 3.90 11.37
CA LYS A 20 -5.18 5.01 12.01
C LYS A 20 -6.70 4.90 11.83
N GLN A 21 -7.15 4.31 10.73
CA GLN A 21 -8.57 4.04 10.48
C GLN A 21 -9.06 2.72 11.09
N GLY A 22 -8.19 1.94 11.76
CA GLY A 22 -8.54 0.63 12.31
C GLY A 22 -8.85 -0.43 11.25
N ILE A 23 -8.40 -0.24 10.00
CA ILE A 23 -8.71 -1.15 8.89
C ILE A 23 -7.65 -2.25 8.81
N SER A 24 -8.08 -3.51 8.74
CA SER A 24 -7.15 -4.63 8.53
C SER A 24 -6.65 -4.66 7.07
N GLN A 25 -5.45 -5.21 6.84
CA GLN A 25 -4.94 -5.38 5.46
C GLN A 25 -5.91 -6.15 4.56
N ARG A 26 -6.57 -7.20 5.09
CA ARG A 26 -7.54 -7.98 4.30
C ARG A 26 -8.74 -7.13 3.88
N ARG A 27 -9.28 -6.32 4.80
CA ARG A 27 -10.41 -5.44 4.51
C ARG A 27 -10.01 -4.35 3.51
N PHE A 28 -8.83 -3.77 3.67
CA PHE A 28 -8.34 -2.73 2.76
C PHE A 28 -8.06 -3.28 1.35
N ALA A 29 -7.50 -4.48 1.25
CA ALA A 29 -7.30 -5.15 -0.03
C ALA A 29 -8.64 -5.34 -0.77
N LEU A 30 -9.69 -5.77 -0.07
CA LEU A 30 -11.05 -5.88 -0.65
C LEU A 30 -11.60 -4.52 -1.11
N MET A 31 -11.46 -3.46 -0.29
CA MET A 31 -11.93 -2.11 -0.64
C MET A 31 -11.26 -1.55 -1.90
N THR A 32 -9.98 -1.85 -2.09
CA THR A 32 -9.16 -1.34 -3.20
C THR A 32 -9.17 -2.25 -4.43
N GLY A 33 -9.84 -3.40 -4.36
CA GLY A 33 -9.81 -4.42 -5.41
C GLY A 33 -8.42 -5.02 -5.62
N THR A 34 -7.58 -5.05 -4.58
CA THR A 34 -6.22 -5.59 -4.61
C THR A 34 -6.14 -6.90 -3.82
N SER A 35 -5.04 -7.65 -3.97
CA SER A 35 -4.78 -8.82 -3.13
C SER A 35 -4.06 -8.42 -1.84
N ARG A 36 -4.32 -9.14 -0.74
CA ARG A 36 -3.60 -8.93 0.54
C ARG A 36 -2.09 -9.02 0.36
N SER A 37 -1.60 -9.97 -0.43
CA SER A 37 -0.17 -10.15 -0.68
C SER A 37 0.41 -8.97 -1.47
N TYR A 38 -0.33 -8.42 -2.43
CA TYR A 38 0.10 -7.23 -3.15
C TYR A 38 0.11 -6.01 -2.24
N LEU A 39 -0.95 -5.79 -1.44
CA LEU A 39 -0.99 -4.74 -0.43
C LEU A 39 0.16 -4.83 0.58
N TRP A 40 0.53 -6.04 1.01
CA TRP A 40 1.70 -6.22 1.88
C TRP A 40 3.00 -5.78 1.19
N LYS A 41 3.21 -6.14 -0.08
CA LYS A 41 4.38 -5.70 -0.86
C LYS A 41 4.42 -4.19 -1.05
N ILE A 42 3.24 -3.56 -1.19
CA ILE A 42 3.08 -2.11 -1.22
C ILE A 42 3.55 -1.51 0.11
N GLU A 43 2.98 -1.98 1.22
CA GLU A 43 3.28 -1.46 2.56
C GLU A 43 4.74 -1.70 2.98
N SER A 44 5.39 -2.74 2.46
CA SER A 44 6.81 -3.02 2.68
C SER A 44 7.76 -2.25 1.75
N GLY A 45 7.23 -1.53 0.76
CA GLY A 45 8.02 -0.84 -0.28
C GLY A 45 8.68 -1.80 -1.28
N SER A 46 8.21 -3.04 -1.37
CA SER A 46 8.75 -4.10 -2.23
C SER A 46 8.00 -4.26 -3.56
N ALA A 47 6.93 -3.48 -3.78
CA ALA A 47 6.19 -3.44 -5.04
C ALA A 47 6.50 -2.18 -5.85
N ASP A 48 6.50 -2.32 -7.17
CA ASP A 48 6.25 -1.24 -8.10
C ASP A 48 4.73 -1.02 -8.19
N ILE A 49 4.28 0.16 -7.77
CA ILE A 49 2.88 0.59 -7.82
C ILE A 49 2.68 1.50 -9.02
N GLY A 50 1.69 1.18 -9.85
CA GLY A 50 1.18 2.09 -10.85
C GLY A 50 0.30 3.19 -10.23
N ILE A 51 0.25 4.35 -10.87
CA ILE A 51 -0.55 5.50 -10.41
C ILE A 51 -2.03 5.13 -10.24
N ASP A 52 -2.60 4.32 -11.14
CA ASP A 52 -4.01 3.90 -11.04
C ASP A 52 -4.33 3.13 -9.75
N VAL A 53 -3.40 2.30 -9.29
CA VAL A 53 -3.54 1.57 -8.02
C VAL A 53 -3.41 2.53 -6.85
N LEU A 54 -2.49 3.49 -6.95
CA LEU A 54 -2.30 4.51 -5.91
C LEU A 54 -3.58 5.36 -5.74
N CYS A 55 -4.24 5.73 -6.84
CA CYS A 55 -5.51 6.47 -6.81
C CYS A 55 -6.67 5.68 -6.20
N LYS A 56 -6.62 4.34 -6.16
CA LYS A 56 -7.61 3.51 -5.45
C LYS A 56 -7.37 3.44 -3.95
N ILE A 57 -6.14 3.73 -3.51
CA ILE A 57 -5.69 3.66 -2.11
C ILE A 57 -5.85 5.02 -1.40
N ALA A 58 -5.64 6.12 -2.13
CA ALA A 58 -5.75 7.51 -1.66
C ALA A 58 -7.21 7.91 -1.42
#